data_AF-A0A540LB67-F1
#
_entry.id   AF-A0A540LB67-F1
#
_cell.length_a   1.000
_cell.length_b   1.000
_cell.length_c   1.000
_cell.angle_alpha   90.00
_cell.angle_beta   90.00
_cell.angle_gamma   90.00
#
_symmetry.space_group_name_H-M   'P 1'
#
loop_
_entity.id
_entity.type
_entity.pdbx_description
1 polymer ?
#
loop_
_entity_poly.entity_id
_entity_poly.type
_entity_poly.pdbx_seq_one_letter_code
_entity_poly.pdbx_strand_id
1 'polypeptide(L)' 'MKLSDLCCFYHSGAKACRVIRVFTIVREWYLEKGDDGVVDVKVVGEMRKPMDLKEMNGEEGLKGFALFR' A
#
# COMPACT_ATOMS: atom_id res chain seq x y z
N MET A 1 9.35 -6.18 5.00
CA MET A 1 8.03 -6.12 5.65
C MET A 1 8.08 -7.03 6.87
N LYS A 2 7.80 -6.46 8.04
CA LYS A 2 7.84 -7.14 9.34
C LYS A 2 6.44 -7.31 9.89
N LEU A 3 6.27 -8.27 10.82
CA LEU A 3 5.00 -8.45 11.51
C LEU A 3 4.51 -7.13 12.10
N SER A 4 3.22 -6.87 11.94
CA SER A 4 2.56 -5.64 12.41
C SER A 4 2.90 -4.34 11.67
N ASP A 5 3.78 -4.36 10.65
CA ASP A 5 3.95 -3.20 9.76
C ASP A 5 2.59 -2.83 9.15
N LEU A 6 2.32 -1.53 9.02
CA LEU A 6 1.13 -1.00 8.36
C LEU A 6 1.46 -0.59 6.93
N CYS A 7 0.61 -0.99 5.99
CA CYS A 7 0.81 -0.73 4.57
C CYS A 7 -0.46 -0.20 3.93
N CYS A 8 -0.30 0.80 3.07
CA CYS A 8 -1.40 1.33 2.26
C CYS A 8 -1.69 0.42 1.08
N PHE A 9 -2.96 0.14 0.84
CA PHE A 9 -3.42 -0.54 -0.37
C PHE A 9 -3.69 0.48 -1.46
N TYR A 10 -2.87 0.42 -2.49
CA TYR A 10 -2.90 1.30 -3.63
C TYR A 10 -3.49 0.57 -4.84
N HIS A 11 -4.56 1.11 -5.40
CA HIS A 11 -5.05 0.70 -6.71
C HIS A 11 -4.26 1.45 -7.79
N SER A 12 -3.56 0.71 -8.66
CA SER A 12 -2.78 1.24 -9.78
C SER A 12 -3.55 1.30 -11.11
N GLY A 13 -4.86 1.06 -11.08
CA GLY A 13 -5.67 0.96 -12.30
C GLY A 13 -5.75 2.27 -13.08
N ALA A 14 -5.76 2.19 -14.41
CA ALA A 14 -5.70 3.35 -15.33
C ALA A 14 -6.81 4.42 -15.12
N LYS A 15 -7.92 4.05 -14.48
CA LYS A 15 -9.05 4.96 -14.18
C LYS A 15 -9.14 5.39 -12.71
N ALA A 16 -8.29 4.85 -11.83
CA ALA A 16 -8.42 5.01 -10.39
C ALA A 16 -7.08 4.75 -9.66
N CYS A 17 -6.12 5.67 -9.81
CA CYS A 17 -4.88 5.67 -9.05
C CYS A 17 -5.11 6.26 -7.65
N ARG A 18 -5.35 5.40 -6.64
CA ARG A 18 -5.76 5.86 -5.30
C ARG A 18 -5.46 4.88 -4.18
N VAL A 19 -5.30 5.40 -2.97
CA VAL A 19 -5.20 4.62 -1.73
C VAL A 19 -6.58 4.53 -1.07
N ILE A 20 -7.02 3.32 -0.72
CA ILE A 20 -8.37 3.08 -0.17
C ILE A 20 -8.39 2.38 1.17
N ARG A 21 -7.33 1.64 1.52
CA ARG A 21 -7.31 0.75 2.69
C ARG A 21 -5.93 0.70 3.32
N VAL A 22 -5.90 0.25 4.57
CA VAL A 22 -4.68 -0.06 5.30
C VAL A 22 -4.70 -1.53 5.70
N PHE A 23 -3.57 -2.19 5.51
CA PHE A 23 -3.34 -3.58 5.86
C PHE A 23 -2.23 -3.68 6.90
N THR A 24 -2.19 -4.81 7.59
CA THR A 24 -1.03 -5.20 8.39
C THR A 24 -0.50 -6.56 7.98
N ILE A 25 0.80 -6.76 8.15
CA ILE A 25 1.48 -8.03 7.88
C ILE A 25 1.16 -9.03 8.98
N VAL A 26 0.61 -10.19 8.59
CA VAL A 26 0.32 -11.32 9.48
C VAL A 26 1.28 -12.49 9.29
N ARG A 27 2.02 -12.50 8.18
CA ARG A 27 3.13 -13.42 7.95
C ARG A 27 4.24 -12.71 7.19
N GLU A 28 5.45 -12.75 7.75
CA GLU A 28 6.65 -12.23 7.07
C GLU A 28 6.97 -13.05 5.82
N TRP A 29 7.88 -12.48 5.02
CA TRP A 29 8.34 -13.01 3.74
C TRP A 29 8.58 -14.52 3.76
N TYR A 30 7.96 -15.22 2.82
CA TYR A 30 8.17 -16.65 2.58
C TYR A 30 8.10 -16.94 1.08
N LEU A 31 8.68 -18.06 0.64
CA LEU A 31 8.63 -18.47 -0.76
C LEU A 31 7.38 -19.32 -1.02
N GLU A 32 6.63 -18.99 -2.07
CA GLU A 32 5.50 -19.79 -2.54
C GLU A 32 5.78 -20.30 -3.95
N LYS A 33 5.80 -21.63 -4.12
CA LYS A 33 6.02 -22.36 -5.39
C LYS A 33 6.85 -21.58 -6.44
N GLY A 34 8.15 -21.44 -6.19
CA GLY A 34 9.09 -20.73 -7.04
C GLY A 34 10.05 -19.89 -6.20
N ASP A 35 10.76 -18.98 -6.87
CA ASP A 35 11.69 -18.03 -6.23
C ASP A 35 11.01 -16.70 -5.85
N ASP A 36 9.71 -16.56 -6.13
CA ASP A 36 8.93 -15.38 -5.76
C ASP A 36 8.55 -15.46 -4.28
N GLY A 37 8.93 -14.42 -3.53
CA GLY A 37 8.53 -14.30 -2.14
C GLY A 37 7.26 -13.49 -1.97
N VAL A 38 6.45 -13.95 -1.04
CA VAL A 38 5.12 -13.44 -0.72
C VAL A 38 5.03 -13.15 0.78
N VAL A 39 4.03 -12.35 1.15
CA VAL A 39 3.68 -12.03 2.54
C VAL A 39 2.17 -12.20 2.70
N ASP A 40 1.73 -12.59 3.89
CA ASP A 40 0.30 -12.59 4.20
C ASP A 40 -0.08 -11.29 4.89
N VAL A 41 -1.22 -10.73 4.50
CA VAL A 41 -1.75 -9.46 5.03
C VAL A 41 -3.19 -9.61 5.48
N LYS A 42 -3.62 -8.78 6.44
CA LYS A 42 -5.03 -8.58 6.80
C LYS A 42 -5.42 -7.12 6.73
N VAL A 43 -6.66 -6.84 6.32
CA VAL A 43 -7.22 -5.47 6.37
C VAL A 43 -7.34 -5.04 7.82
N VAL A 44 -6.90 -3.83 8.15
CA VAL A 44 -7.08 -3.23 9.49
C VAL A 44 -7.94 -1.98 9.48
N GLY A 45 -8.15 -1.37 8.31
CA GLY A 45 -9.03 -0.23 8.18
C GLY A 45 -9.22 0.21 6.74
N GLU A 46 -10.29 0.97 6.51
CA GLU A 46 -10.57 1.66 5.26
C GLU A 46 -10.35 3.17 5.43
N MET A 47 -9.94 3.84 4.36
CA MET A 47 -9.82 5.30 4.37
C MET A 47 -11.23 5.91 4.38
N ARG A 48 -11.43 7.00 5.14
CA ARG A 48 -12.72 7.71 5.19
C ARG A 48 -13.18 8.21 3.82
N LYS A 49 -12.23 8.58 2.97
CA LYS A 49 -12.40 8.86 1.56
C LYS A 49 -11.25 8.21 0.79
N PRO A 50 -11.45 7.80 -0.47
CA PRO A 50 -10.33 7.41 -1.31
C PRO A 50 -9.35 8.58 -1.46
N MET A 51 -8.06 8.30 -1.36
CA MET A 51 -7.00 9.31 -1.49
C MET A 51 -6.39 9.18 -2.89
N ASP A 52 -6.75 10.09 -3.80
CA ASP A 52 -6.29 10.04 -5.18
C ASP A 52 -4.82 10.49 -5.30
N LEU A 53 -4.05 9.80 -6.15
CA LEU A 53 -2.62 10.05 -6.32
C LEU A 53 -2.33 11.51 -6.71
N LYS A 54 -3.20 12.12 -7.53
CA LYS A 54 -3.08 13.53 -7.94
C LYS A 54 -3.20 14.49 -6.76
N GLU A 55 -4.08 14.21 -5.80
CA GLU A 55 -4.22 15.03 -4.59
C GLU A 55 -2.96 14.87 -3.73
N MET A 56 -2.51 13.64 -3.53
CA MET A 56 -1.35 13.34 -2.68
C MET A 56 -0.03 13.90 -3.23
N ASN A 57 0.15 13.98 -4.55
CA ASN A 57 1.38 14.50 -5.16
C ASN A 57 1.59 16.01 -4.91
N GLY A 58 0.53 16.76 -4.61
CA GLY A 58 0.61 18.18 -4.29
C GLY A 58 0.97 18.47 -2.83
N GLU A 59 0.92 17.46 -1.96
CA GLU A 59 1.13 17.62 -0.52
C GLU A 59 2.61 17.76 -0.18
N GLU A 60 2.98 18.85 0.48
CA GLU A 60 4.37 19.15 0.83
C GLU A 60 4.98 18.07 1.74
N GLY A 61 4.18 17.50 2.65
CA GLY A 61 4.60 16.42 3.54
C GLY A 61 4.91 15.10 2.83
N LEU A 62 4.55 14.97 1.55
CA LEU A 62 4.79 13.78 0.74
C LEU A 62 5.84 14.00 -0.36
N LYS A 63 6.55 15.14 -0.33
CA LYS A 63 7.68 15.39 -1.24
C LYS A 63 8.72 14.28 -1.12
N GLY A 64 9.10 13.70 -2.25
CA GLY A 64 10.10 12.63 -2.32
C GLY A 64 9.59 11.23 -2.00
N PHE A 65 8.29 11.08 -1.73
CA PHE A 65 7.66 9.77 -1.53
C PHE A 65 7.81 8.90 -2.78
N ALA A 66 8.18 7.63 -2.59
CA ALA A 66 8.59 6.74 -3.69
C ALA A 66 7.49 6.52 -4.74
N LEU A 67 6.21 6.67 -4.36
CA LEU A 67 5.07 6.49 -5.26
C LEU A 67 4.97 7.58 -6.36
N PHE A 68 5.64 8.73 -6.18
CA PHE A 68 5.61 9.84 -7.14
C PHE A 68 6.87 9.93 -8.01
N ARG A 69 7.76 8.93 -7.92
CA ARG A 69 8.97 8.86 -8.73
C ARG A 69 8.73 8.13 -10.03
#